data_AF-A0A0G2HRA0-F1
#
_entry.id   AF-A0A0G2HRA0-F1
#
_cell.length_a   1.000
_cell.length_b   1.000
_cell.length_c   1.000
_cell.angle_alpha   90.00
_cell.angle_beta   90.00
_cell.angle_gamma   90.00
#
_symmetry.space_group_name_H-M   'P 1'
#
loop_
_entity.id
_entity.type
_entity.pdbx_description
1 polymer ?
#
loop_
_entity_poly.entity_id
_entity_poly.type
_entity_poly.pdbx_seq_one_letter_code
_entity_poly.pdbx_strand_id
1 'polypeptide(L)'
;MMHWFRKDEAFDQLCSAKFRQSLEQVKSTRVTGEAILRAMQPSSPLEWVQLIILFDQMPRNIYRGEESKTVFTVFDPIAQHIAHAATAAGVHRHPLLRYRIGHRLWFNMPLMHSEDRAMHQKAVELIQSMADDVADTANPQKDAEDGTGDQYQELVKSRAIVASSRDAAVRLCESQLQFEVRHKDIIDRFGRYPHRNGPLGRQMTADEQEFLDGGGDTFGS
;
A
#
# COMPACT_ATOMS: atom_id res chain seq x y z
N MET A 1 4.24 3.01 -14.08
CA MET A 1 4.56 2.40 -12.77
C MET A 1 5.90 2.90 -12.21
N MET A 2 6.89 3.25 -13.04
CA MET A 2 8.20 3.75 -12.56
C MET A 2 8.17 5.00 -11.67
N HIS A 3 7.25 5.95 -11.89
CA HIS A 3 7.23 7.22 -11.13
C HIS A 3 6.77 7.09 -9.67
N TRP A 4 6.01 6.04 -9.33
CA TRP A 4 5.47 5.86 -7.98
C TRP A 4 6.51 5.36 -6.98
N PHE A 5 7.48 4.58 -7.46
CA PHE A 5 8.44 3.85 -6.61
C PHE A 5 9.84 4.45 -6.63
N ARG A 6 10.00 5.67 -7.15
CA ARG A 6 11.26 6.40 -7.16
C ARG A 6 11.00 7.88 -7.01
N LYS A 7 11.99 8.62 -6.49
CA LYS A 7 11.95 10.08 -6.50
C LYS A 7 11.96 10.58 -7.95
N ASP A 8 11.01 11.44 -8.28
CA ASP A 8 10.86 12.03 -9.60
C ASP A 8 10.27 13.43 -9.43
N GLU A 9 11.12 14.45 -9.55
CA GLU A 9 10.77 15.83 -9.21
C GLU A 9 9.65 16.39 -10.09
N ALA A 10 9.63 16.05 -11.38
CA ALA A 10 8.57 16.49 -12.28
C ALA A 10 7.22 15.86 -11.88
N PHE A 11 7.24 14.59 -11.50
CA PHE A 11 6.04 13.91 -11.01
C PHE A 11 5.59 14.45 -9.64
N ASP A 12 6.52 14.73 -8.73
CA ASP A 12 6.24 15.32 -7.42
C ASP A 12 5.59 16.71 -7.57
N GLN A 13 6.09 17.54 -8.49
CA GLN A 13 5.48 18.84 -8.80
C GLN A 13 4.05 18.70 -9.35
N LEU A 14 3.80 17.72 -10.22
CA LEU A 14 2.45 17.43 -10.72
C LEU A 14 1.50 16.97 -9.60
N CYS A 15 1.96 16.12 -8.69
CA CYS A 15 1.19 15.68 -7.53
C CYS A 15 0.87 16.87 -6.62
N SER A 16 1.87 17.70 -6.32
CA SER A 16 1.72 18.87 -5.46
C SER A 16 0.74 19.88 -6.05
N ALA A 17 0.90 20.22 -7.34
CA ALA A 17 0.02 21.17 -8.03
C ALA A 17 -1.46 20.73 -8.03
N LYS A 18 -1.72 19.42 -8.07
CA LYS A 18 -3.09 18.88 -8.11
C LYS A 18 -3.71 18.64 -6.72
N PHE A 19 -2.93 18.16 -5.75
CA PHE A 19 -3.50 17.58 -4.53
C PHE A 19 -3.02 18.23 -3.23
N ARG A 20 -1.95 19.05 -3.24
CA ARG A 20 -1.43 19.65 -1.99
C ARG A 20 -2.49 20.48 -1.27
N GLN A 21 -3.27 21.30 -2.00
CA GLN A 21 -4.31 22.14 -1.38
C GLN A 21 -5.35 21.30 -0.62
N SER A 22 -5.84 20.23 -1.24
CA SER A 22 -6.84 19.34 -0.62
C SER A 22 -6.26 18.59 0.58
N LEU A 23 -5.02 18.12 0.48
CA LEU A 23 -4.34 17.43 1.59
C LEU A 23 -4.03 18.38 2.75
N GLU A 24 -3.71 19.66 2.49
CA GLU A 24 -3.58 20.67 3.55
C GLU A 24 -4.91 20.94 4.28
N GLN A 25 -6.05 20.87 3.58
CA GLN A 25 -7.37 20.97 4.23
C GLN A 25 -7.68 19.75 5.10
N VAL A 26 -7.33 18.55 4.64
CA VAL A 26 -7.45 17.32 5.45
C VAL A 26 -6.57 17.42 6.70
N LYS A 27 -5.33 17.85 6.54
CA LYS A 27 -4.37 18.06 7.63
C LYS A 27 -4.86 19.09 8.64
N SER A 28 -5.43 20.21 8.20
CA SER A 28 -5.91 21.28 9.11
C SER A 28 -7.13 20.87 9.92
N THR A 29 -7.98 19.99 9.38
CA THR A 29 -9.18 19.49 10.05
C THR A 29 -8.92 18.33 11.00
N ARG A 30 -7.75 17.68 10.92
CA ARG A 30 -7.37 16.50 11.75
C ARG A 30 -8.39 15.36 11.68
N VAL A 31 -9.00 15.17 10.52
CA VAL A 31 -9.96 14.08 10.29
C VAL A 31 -9.30 12.71 10.40
N THR A 32 -10.04 11.73 10.90
CA THR A 32 -9.59 10.34 11.00
C THR A 32 -9.93 9.57 9.72
N GLY A 33 -9.27 8.43 9.50
CA GLY A 33 -9.65 7.52 8.41
C GLY A 33 -11.10 7.04 8.49
N GLU A 34 -11.63 6.85 9.69
CA GLU A 34 -13.04 6.50 9.90
C GLU A 34 -13.98 7.61 9.40
N ALA A 35 -13.67 8.86 9.73
CA ALA A 35 -14.46 10.01 9.27
C ALA A 35 -14.41 10.16 7.74
N ILE A 36 -13.23 9.94 7.14
CA ILE A 36 -13.07 9.91 5.68
C ILE A 36 -13.97 8.83 5.06
N LEU A 37 -13.92 7.59 5.56
CA LEU A 37 -14.74 6.51 5.01
C LEU A 37 -16.24 6.77 5.19
N ARG A 38 -16.64 7.33 6.34
CA ARG A 38 -18.04 7.70 6.61
C ARG A 38 -18.54 8.78 5.64
N ALA A 39 -17.70 9.75 5.31
CA ALA A 39 -18.04 10.83 4.39
C ALA A 39 -18.03 10.37 2.92
N MET A 40 -17.05 9.55 2.54
CA MET A 40 -16.84 9.14 1.15
C MET A 40 -17.71 7.97 0.71
N GLN A 41 -18.04 7.05 1.62
CA GLN A 41 -18.86 5.86 1.36
C GLN A 41 -18.47 5.13 0.05
N PRO A 42 -17.20 4.69 -0.09
CA PRO A 42 -16.73 4.08 -1.33
C PRO A 42 -17.59 2.86 -1.70
N SER A 43 -18.23 2.94 -2.85
CA SER A 43 -19.20 1.99 -3.39
C SER A 43 -18.60 1.00 -4.38
N SER A 44 -17.41 1.31 -4.92
CA SER A 44 -16.69 0.46 -5.86
C SER A 44 -15.28 0.12 -5.37
N PRO A 45 -14.73 -1.05 -5.73
CA PRO A 45 -13.37 -1.42 -5.32
C PRO A 45 -12.28 -0.46 -5.82
N LEU A 46 -12.51 0.24 -6.93
CA LEU A 46 -11.57 1.24 -7.44
C LEU A 46 -11.61 2.54 -6.64
N GLU A 47 -12.73 2.90 -6.02
CA GLU A 47 -12.79 4.05 -5.11
C GLU A 47 -11.94 3.80 -3.86
N TRP A 48 -11.93 2.57 -3.34
CA TRP A 48 -11.01 2.18 -2.26
C TRP A 48 -9.55 2.33 -2.65
N VAL A 49 -9.17 1.87 -3.86
CA VAL A 49 -7.79 2.05 -4.38
C VAL A 49 -7.44 3.53 -4.53
N GLN A 50 -8.37 4.35 -5.00
CA GLN A 50 -8.16 5.81 -5.14
C GLN A 50 -7.92 6.47 -3.78
N LEU A 51 -8.71 6.12 -2.77
CA LEU A 51 -8.51 6.64 -1.41
C LEU A 51 -7.14 6.23 -0.85
N ILE A 52 -6.74 4.98 -1.05
CA ILE A 52 -5.41 4.51 -0.64
C ILE A 52 -4.31 5.31 -1.36
N ILE A 53 -4.38 5.47 -2.68
CA ILE A 53 -3.38 6.26 -3.41
C ILE A 53 -3.35 7.71 -2.92
N LEU A 54 -4.53 8.32 -2.69
CA LEU A 54 -4.65 9.71 -2.23
C LEU A 54 -4.06 9.93 -0.84
N PHE A 55 -4.18 8.97 0.07
CA PHE A 55 -3.74 9.13 1.46
C PHE A 55 -2.42 8.42 1.78
N ASP A 56 -1.95 7.49 0.94
CA ASP A 56 -0.67 6.80 1.14
C ASP A 56 0.41 7.32 0.18
N GLN A 57 0.15 7.28 -1.13
CA GLN A 57 1.16 7.58 -2.13
C GLN A 57 1.31 9.08 -2.40
N MET A 58 0.21 9.81 -2.57
CA MET A 58 0.27 11.25 -2.82
C MET A 58 1.05 12.02 -1.75
N PRO A 59 0.85 11.77 -0.44
CA PRO A 59 1.62 12.47 0.58
C PRO A 59 3.12 12.21 0.48
N ARG A 60 3.54 11.00 0.07
CA ARG A 60 4.95 10.64 -0.11
C ARG A 60 5.60 11.38 -1.28
N ASN A 61 4.84 11.72 -2.32
CA ASN A 61 5.29 12.56 -3.43
C ASN A 61 5.25 14.07 -3.10
N ILE A 62 4.37 14.50 -2.19
CA ILE A 62 4.11 15.92 -1.90
C ILE A 62 4.91 16.46 -0.71
N TYR A 63 5.16 15.63 0.30
CA TYR A 63 5.79 15.99 1.57
C TYR A 63 7.10 15.22 1.75
N ARG A 64 8.17 15.69 1.09
CA ARG A 64 9.51 15.09 1.17
C ARG A 64 10.41 15.81 2.18
N GLY A 65 11.53 15.18 2.54
CA GLY A 65 12.55 15.80 3.40
C GLY A 65 11.97 16.21 4.75
N GLU A 66 12.13 17.48 5.12
CA GLU A 66 11.65 18.02 6.41
C GLU A 66 10.13 17.96 6.57
N GLU A 67 9.37 17.89 5.47
CA GLU A 67 7.90 17.77 5.52
C GLU A 67 7.42 16.33 5.72
N SER A 68 8.30 15.33 5.59
CA SER A 68 7.95 13.89 5.64
C SER A 68 7.28 13.46 6.94
N LYS A 69 7.54 14.16 8.05
CA LYS A 69 6.80 13.96 9.31
C LYS A 69 5.28 14.04 9.14
N THR A 70 4.81 14.85 8.20
CA THR A 70 3.38 15.00 7.89
C THR A 70 2.81 13.70 7.33
N VAL A 71 3.57 13.00 6.49
CA VAL A 71 3.18 11.68 5.96
C VAL A 71 2.98 10.72 7.12
N PHE A 72 4.00 10.58 7.98
CA PHE A 72 4.01 9.59 9.04
C PHE A 72 2.97 9.85 10.14
N THR A 73 2.70 11.12 10.46
CA THR A 73 1.86 11.48 11.62
C THR A 73 0.42 11.80 11.27
N VAL A 74 0.15 12.23 10.03
CA VAL A 74 -1.21 12.63 9.60
C VAL A 74 -1.79 11.60 8.64
N PHE A 75 -1.05 11.26 7.59
CA PHE A 75 -1.61 10.52 6.47
C PHE A 75 -1.48 9.00 6.59
N ASP A 76 -0.37 8.49 7.14
CA ASP A 76 -0.19 7.06 7.39
C ASP A 76 -1.32 6.47 8.25
N PRO A 77 -1.75 7.08 9.39
CA PRO A 77 -2.89 6.57 10.15
C PRO A 77 -4.21 6.53 9.36
N ILE A 78 -4.45 7.52 8.50
CA ILE A 78 -5.64 7.57 7.63
C ILE A 78 -5.59 6.43 6.63
N ALA A 79 -4.47 6.29 5.91
CA ALA A 79 -4.27 5.25 4.91
C ALA A 79 -4.34 3.84 5.49
N GLN A 80 -3.73 3.62 6.66
CA GLN A 80 -3.78 2.35 7.38
C GLN A 80 -5.22 1.97 7.74
N HIS A 81 -6.01 2.91 8.28
CA HIS A 81 -7.41 2.67 8.59
C HIS A 81 -8.22 2.27 7.34
N ILE A 82 -8.01 2.99 6.22
CA ILE A 82 -8.69 2.70 4.95
C ILE A 82 -8.30 1.31 4.42
N ALA A 83 -7.00 0.97 4.42
CA ALA A 83 -6.52 -0.34 3.98
C ALA A 83 -7.05 -1.49 4.85
N HIS A 84 -7.14 -1.28 6.17
CA HIS A 84 -7.75 -2.26 7.06
C HIS A 84 -9.22 -2.47 6.80
N ALA A 85 -10.00 -1.38 6.69
CA ALA A 85 -11.42 -1.48 6.41
C ALA A 85 -11.68 -2.16 5.06
N ALA A 86 -10.91 -1.83 4.03
CA ALA A 86 -11.00 -2.45 2.71
C ALA A 86 -10.67 -3.96 2.75
N THR A 87 -9.62 -4.32 3.49
CA THR A 87 -9.21 -5.72 3.65
C THR A 87 -10.25 -6.52 4.42
N ALA A 88 -10.76 -5.97 5.52
CA ALA A 88 -11.81 -6.59 6.33
C ALA A 88 -13.13 -6.79 5.55
N ALA A 89 -13.46 -5.85 4.65
CA ALA A 89 -14.61 -5.95 3.75
C ALA A 89 -14.35 -6.82 2.51
N GLY A 90 -13.19 -7.47 2.39
CA GLY A 90 -12.87 -8.34 1.25
C GLY A 90 -12.66 -7.61 -0.08
N VAL A 91 -12.53 -6.28 -0.10
CA VAL A 91 -12.47 -5.46 -1.32
C VAL A 91 -11.34 -5.90 -2.25
N HIS A 92 -10.17 -6.23 -1.69
CA HIS A 92 -9.00 -6.72 -2.41
C HIS A 92 -9.24 -8.03 -3.20
N ARG A 93 -10.28 -8.81 -2.85
CA ARG A 93 -10.71 -10.04 -3.55
C ARG A 93 -11.89 -9.83 -4.49
N HIS A 94 -12.44 -8.62 -4.55
CA HIS A 94 -13.55 -8.30 -5.44
C HIS A 94 -13.22 -8.70 -6.89
N PRO A 95 -14.19 -9.19 -7.69
CA PRO A 95 -13.94 -9.69 -9.05
C PRO A 95 -13.13 -8.75 -9.95
N LEU A 96 -13.41 -7.45 -9.87
CA LEU A 96 -12.68 -6.41 -10.62
C LEU A 96 -11.20 -6.22 -10.21
N LEU A 97 -10.77 -6.75 -9.07
CA LEU A 97 -9.40 -6.58 -8.53
C LEU A 97 -8.62 -7.89 -8.41
N ARG A 98 -9.28 -9.01 -8.14
CA ARG A 98 -8.63 -10.27 -7.69
C ARG A 98 -7.40 -10.68 -8.51
N TYR A 99 -7.51 -10.66 -9.85
CA TYR A 99 -6.43 -11.01 -10.76
C TYR A 99 -5.69 -9.79 -11.36
N ARG A 100 -6.00 -8.58 -10.89
CA ARG A 100 -5.28 -7.35 -11.25
C ARG A 100 -4.22 -7.07 -10.19
N ILE A 101 -3.15 -7.86 -10.21
CA ILE A 101 -2.07 -7.88 -9.19
C ILE A 101 -1.62 -6.46 -8.80
N GLY A 102 -1.33 -5.60 -9.78
CA GLY A 102 -0.90 -4.23 -9.51
C GLY A 102 -1.90 -3.37 -8.72
N HIS A 103 -3.22 -3.60 -8.88
CA HIS A 103 -4.22 -2.91 -8.07
C HIS A 103 -4.27 -3.46 -6.64
N ARG A 104 -4.09 -4.77 -6.48
CA ARG A 104 -4.07 -5.41 -5.15
C ARG A 104 -2.88 -4.99 -4.31
N LEU A 105 -1.73 -4.72 -4.94
CA LEU A 105 -0.55 -4.24 -4.23
C LEU A 105 -0.79 -2.93 -3.48
N TRP A 106 -1.68 -2.06 -3.96
CA TRP A 106 -1.98 -0.81 -3.24
C TRP A 106 -2.52 -1.04 -1.84
N PHE A 107 -3.29 -2.12 -1.59
CA PHE A 107 -3.80 -2.44 -0.25
C PHE A 107 -2.70 -2.83 0.74
N ASN A 108 -1.56 -3.30 0.24
CA ASN A 108 -0.41 -3.68 1.07
C ASN A 108 0.39 -2.45 1.52
N MET A 109 0.48 -1.41 0.68
CA MET A 109 1.38 -0.27 0.92
C MET A 109 1.14 0.39 2.28
N PRO A 110 -0.09 0.75 2.71
CA PRO A 110 -0.27 1.39 4.01
C PRO A 110 0.09 0.48 5.19
N LEU A 111 -0.08 -0.84 5.04
CA LEU A 111 0.26 -1.82 6.07
C LEU A 111 1.78 -1.94 6.22
N MET A 112 2.48 -2.06 5.09
CA MET A 112 3.93 -2.06 4.99
C MET A 112 4.55 -0.77 5.53
N HIS A 113 3.87 0.36 5.38
CA HIS A 113 4.35 1.63 5.89
C HIS A 113 4.12 1.86 7.39
N SER A 114 3.40 0.97 8.07
CA SER A 114 3.18 1.10 9.51
C SER A 114 4.43 0.76 10.33
N GLU A 115 4.53 1.30 11.54
CA GLU A 115 5.51 0.84 12.54
C GLU A 115 4.82 -0.16 13.51
N ASP A 116 4.08 -1.13 12.97
CA ASP A 116 3.33 -2.13 13.72
C ASP A 116 3.53 -3.53 13.11
N ARG A 117 4.10 -4.45 13.92
CA ARG A 117 4.37 -5.84 13.54
C ARG A 117 3.11 -6.59 13.06
N ALA A 118 1.96 -6.33 13.66
CA ALA A 118 0.71 -6.98 13.27
C ALA A 118 0.26 -6.59 11.87
N MET A 119 0.61 -5.38 11.42
CA MET A 119 0.25 -4.91 10.08
C MET A 119 1.19 -5.46 9.03
N HIS A 120 2.48 -5.61 9.34
CA HIS A 120 3.41 -6.36 8.51
C HIS A 120 2.97 -7.81 8.30
N GLN A 121 2.51 -8.47 9.37
CA GLN A 121 1.97 -9.82 9.25
C GLN A 121 0.76 -9.89 8.31
N LYS A 122 -0.16 -8.92 8.39
CA LYS A 122 -1.29 -8.83 7.45
C LYS A 122 -0.86 -8.54 6.01
N ALA A 123 0.17 -7.71 5.81
CA ALA A 123 0.72 -7.45 4.47
C ALA A 123 1.29 -8.73 3.85
N VAL A 124 2.03 -9.54 4.63
CA VAL A 124 2.51 -10.86 4.20
C VAL A 124 1.35 -11.76 3.79
N GLU A 125 0.29 -11.85 4.60
CA GLU A 125 -0.90 -12.67 4.31
C GLU A 125 -1.62 -12.23 3.03
N LEU A 126 -1.73 -10.92 2.79
CA LEU A 126 -2.33 -10.38 1.57
C LEU A 126 -1.51 -10.72 0.32
N ILE A 127 -0.19 -10.59 0.39
CA ILE A 127 0.71 -10.96 -0.72
C ILE A 127 0.66 -12.47 -0.97
N GLN A 128 0.64 -13.29 0.09
CA GLN A 128 0.52 -14.74 -0.04
C GLN A 128 -0.82 -15.13 -0.70
N SER A 129 -1.92 -14.48 -0.30
CA SER A 129 -3.22 -14.70 -0.95
C SER A 129 -3.20 -14.34 -2.44
N MET A 130 -2.39 -13.37 -2.87
CA MET A 130 -2.20 -13.07 -4.30
C MET A 130 -1.44 -14.19 -5.01
N ALA A 131 -0.38 -14.71 -4.38
CA ALA A 131 0.38 -15.83 -4.90
C ALA A 131 -0.48 -17.10 -5.05
N ASP A 132 -1.36 -17.36 -4.08
CA ASP A 132 -2.29 -18.49 -4.10
C ASP A 132 -3.28 -18.35 -5.26
N ASP A 133 -3.83 -17.15 -5.50
CA ASP A 133 -4.70 -16.88 -6.65
C ASP A 133 -3.95 -17.08 -7.99
N VAL A 134 -2.69 -16.66 -8.09
CA VAL A 134 -1.86 -16.89 -9.28
C VAL A 134 -1.62 -18.38 -9.50
N ALA A 135 -1.32 -19.13 -8.44
CA ALA A 135 -1.06 -20.56 -8.49
C ALA A 135 -2.30 -21.36 -8.95
N ASP A 136 -3.49 -20.87 -8.60
CA ASP A 136 -4.77 -21.54 -8.84
C ASP A 136 -5.54 -21.00 -10.06
N THR A 137 -4.90 -20.21 -10.93
CA THR A 137 -5.52 -19.65 -12.14
C THR A 137 -6.13 -20.69 -13.09
N ALA A 138 -5.79 -21.97 -12.96
CA ALA A 138 -6.37 -23.07 -13.73
C ALA A 138 -7.70 -23.60 -13.17
N ASN A 139 -8.12 -23.17 -11.97
CA ASN A 139 -9.28 -23.67 -11.23
C ASN A 139 -10.39 -22.63 -11.15
N PRO A 140 -11.36 -22.65 -12.09
CA PRO A 140 -12.43 -21.64 -12.12
C PRO A 140 -13.48 -21.77 -11.03
N GLN A 141 -13.51 -22.87 -10.30
CA GLN A 141 -14.51 -23.11 -9.27
C GLN A 141 -14.36 -22.15 -8.07
N LYS A 142 -13.21 -21.49 -7.91
CA LYS A 142 -12.98 -20.49 -6.84
C LYS A 142 -13.42 -19.07 -7.19
N ASP A 143 -13.94 -18.83 -8.38
CA ASP A 143 -14.37 -17.49 -8.81
C ASP A 143 -15.77 -17.10 -8.30
N ALA A 144 -16.56 -18.07 -7.83
CA ALA A 144 -17.81 -17.81 -7.13
C ALA A 144 -17.45 -17.11 -5.80
N GLU A 145 -18.03 -15.97 -5.42
CA GLU A 145 -19.46 -15.85 -5.12
C GLU A 145 -20.07 -14.43 -5.28
N ASP A 146 -19.33 -13.37 -5.67
CA ASP A 146 -19.78 -11.99 -5.41
C ASP A 146 -19.84 -11.01 -6.60
N GLY A 147 -19.80 -11.49 -7.86
CA GLY A 147 -19.78 -10.62 -9.05
C GLY A 147 -21.11 -10.52 -9.80
N THR A 148 -21.47 -9.32 -10.28
CA THR A 148 -22.50 -9.18 -11.33
C THR A 148 -21.99 -9.76 -12.66
N GLY A 149 -22.89 -10.03 -13.63
CA GLY A 149 -22.51 -10.65 -14.90
C GLY A 149 -21.31 -9.98 -15.61
N ASP A 150 -21.26 -8.65 -15.64
CA ASP A 150 -20.16 -7.90 -16.25
C ASP A 150 -18.86 -7.99 -15.43
N GLN A 151 -18.97 -7.92 -14.10
CA GLN A 151 -17.80 -8.03 -13.21
C GLN A 151 -17.17 -9.42 -13.27
N TYR A 152 -17.99 -10.45 -13.39
CA TYR A 152 -17.53 -11.82 -13.58
C TYR A 152 -16.80 -11.98 -14.93
N GLN A 153 -17.32 -11.40 -16.01
CA GLN A 153 -16.62 -11.40 -17.29
C GLN A 153 -15.24 -10.74 -17.21
N GLU A 154 -15.14 -9.60 -16.52
CA GLU A 154 -13.86 -8.91 -16.31
C GLU A 154 -12.88 -9.72 -15.45
N LEU A 155 -13.39 -10.43 -14.43
CA LEU A 155 -12.60 -11.36 -13.64
C LEU A 155 -12.03 -12.48 -14.53
N VAL A 156 -12.86 -13.11 -15.37
CA VAL A 156 -12.43 -14.22 -16.25
C VAL A 156 -11.36 -13.75 -17.22
N LYS A 157 -11.53 -12.57 -17.84
CA LYS A 157 -10.53 -11.96 -18.72
C LYS A 157 -9.22 -11.70 -17.96
N SER A 158 -9.30 -11.08 -16.78
CA SER A 158 -8.11 -10.75 -15.97
C SER A 158 -7.35 -12.01 -15.56
N ARG A 159 -8.07 -13.08 -15.18
CA ARG A 159 -7.46 -14.37 -14.86
C ARG A 159 -6.78 -14.99 -16.08
N ALA A 160 -7.43 -15.00 -17.24
CA ALA A 160 -6.85 -15.56 -18.45
C ALA A 160 -5.53 -14.87 -18.82
N ILE A 161 -5.44 -13.55 -18.61
CA ILE A 161 -4.19 -12.79 -18.76
C ILE A 161 -3.13 -13.29 -17.76
N VAL A 162 -3.46 -13.36 -16.48
CA VAL A 162 -2.53 -13.89 -15.45
C VAL A 162 -2.08 -15.31 -15.76
N ALA A 163 -2.99 -16.20 -16.18
CA ALA A 163 -2.70 -17.58 -16.56
C ALA A 163 -1.72 -17.65 -17.75
N SER A 164 -1.93 -16.81 -18.77
CA SER A 164 -1.05 -16.74 -19.93
C SER A 164 0.36 -16.20 -19.62
N SER A 165 0.50 -15.49 -18.50
CA SER A 165 1.75 -14.86 -18.03
C SER A 165 2.13 -15.32 -16.63
N ARG A 166 1.82 -16.58 -16.29
CA ARG A 166 1.89 -17.11 -14.92
C ARG A 166 3.26 -16.93 -14.28
N ASP A 167 4.35 -17.27 -14.98
CA ASP A 167 5.70 -17.16 -14.41
C ASP A 167 6.07 -15.71 -14.06
N ALA A 168 5.61 -14.74 -14.87
CA ALA A 168 5.80 -13.33 -14.56
C ALA A 168 4.98 -12.89 -13.35
N ALA A 169 3.74 -13.38 -13.22
CA ALA A 169 2.90 -13.14 -12.07
C ALA A 169 3.47 -13.75 -10.77
N VAL A 170 4.00 -14.97 -10.83
CA VAL A 170 4.68 -15.63 -9.71
C VAL A 170 5.88 -14.81 -9.26
N ARG A 171 6.79 -14.45 -10.18
CA ARG A 171 7.95 -13.61 -9.86
C ARG A 171 7.56 -12.25 -9.27
N LEU A 172 6.47 -11.66 -9.76
CA LEU A 172 5.96 -10.42 -9.18
C LEU A 172 5.53 -10.63 -7.73
N CYS A 173 4.72 -11.64 -7.42
CA CYS A 173 4.33 -11.96 -6.04
C CYS A 173 5.54 -12.26 -5.14
N GLU A 174 6.51 -13.06 -5.60
CA GLU A 174 7.73 -13.36 -4.86
C GLU A 174 8.55 -12.10 -4.56
N SER A 175 8.73 -11.22 -5.55
CA SER A 175 9.47 -9.97 -5.36
C SER A 175 8.79 -9.05 -4.34
N GLN A 176 7.46 -9.02 -4.31
CA GLN A 176 6.70 -8.22 -3.36
C GLN A 176 6.77 -8.82 -1.95
N LEU A 177 6.73 -10.15 -1.83
CA LEU A 177 6.89 -10.82 -0.54
C LEU A 177 8.29 -10.58 0.03
N GLN A 178 9.34 -10.70 -0.78
CA GLN A 178 10.71 -10.38 -0.36
C GLN A 178 10.84 -8.91 0.08
N PHE A 179 10.18 -7.99 -0.63
CA PHE A 179 10.17 -6.57 -0.27
C PHE A 179 9.51 -6.34 1.09
N GLU A 180 8.36 -6.96 1.35
CA GLU A 180 7.65 -6.92 2.63
C GLU A 180 8.47 -7.55 3.77
N VAL A 181 9.12 -8.69 3.54
CA VAL A 181 9.98 -9.34 4.54
C VAL A 181 11.08 -8.39 5.01
N ARG A 182 11.74 -7.66 4.10
CA ARG A 182 12.76 -6.67 4.49
C ARG A 182 12.20 -5.54 5.35
N HIS A 183 10.96 -5.10 5.09
CA HIS A 183 10.31 -4.10 5.96
C HIS A 183 10.03 -4.70 7.34
N LYS A 184 9.43 -5.88 7.36
CA LYS A 184 9.09 -6.60 8.59
C LYS A 184 10.32 -6.86 9.44
N ASP A 185 11.46 -7.23 8.87
CA ASP A 185 12.71 -7.47 9.60
C ASP A 185 13.18 -6.22 10.36
N ILE A 186 13.02 -5.03 9.78
CA ILE A 186 13.34 -3.75 10.45
C ILE A 186 12.38 -3.51 11.61
N ILE A 187 11.08 -3.71 11.42
CA ILE A 187 10.08 -3.52 12.47
C ILE A 187 10.18 -4.58 13.57
N ASP A 188 10.58 -5.80 13.24
CA ASP A 188 10.87 -6.84 14.23
C ASP A 188 12.12 -6.48 15.04
N ARG A 189 13.18 -5.98 14.39
CA ARG A 189 14.42 -5.59 15.07
C ARG A 189 14.28 -4.34 15.95
N PHE A 190 13.67 -3.28 15.42
CA PHE A 190 13.68 -1.96 16.07
C PHE A 190 12.32 -1.50 16.59
N GLY A 191 11.23 -2.17 16.19
CA GLY A 191 9.86 -1.74 16.50
C GLY A 191 9.40 -0.47 15.75
N ARG A 192 10.25 0.09 14.88
CA ARG A 192 10.03 1.32 14.13
C ARG A 192 11.01 1.43 12.97
N TYR A 193 10.83 2.39 12.07
CA TYR A 193 11.75 2.71 10.99
C TYR A 193 12.83 3.71 11.45
N PRO A 194 14.11 3.33 11.54
CA PRO A 194 15.17 4.22 12.00
C PRO A 194 15.32 5.51 11.18
N HIS A 195 15.14 5.42 9.85
CA HIS A 195 15.23 6.58 8.95
C HIS A 195 14.16 7.65 9.22
N ARG A 196 13.05 7.31 9.90
CA ARG A 196 12.02 8.28 10.30
C ARG A 196 12.38 9.06 11.57
N ASN A 197 13.45 8.68 12.29
CA ASN A 197 13.80 9.28 13.57
C ASN A 197 14.05 10.79 13.45
N GLY A 198 14.84 11.23 12.47
CA GLY A 198 15.13 12.64 12.25
C GLY A 198 13.87 13.49 12.01
N PRO A 199 13.06 13.20 10.97
CA PRO A 199 11.82 13.93 10.70
C PRO A 199 10.82 13.93 11.87
N LEU A 200 10.77 12.84 12.65
CA LEU A 200 9.88 12.70 13.81
C LEU A 200 10.47 13.29 15.11
N GLY A 201 11.71 13.78 15.10
CA GLY A 201 12.40 14.28 16.29
C GLY A 201 12.69 13.20 17.34
N ARG A 202 12.78 11.93 16.94
CA ARG A 202 13.12 10.81 17.84
C ARG A 202 14.63 10.70 17.99
N GLN A 203 15.07 10.34 19.20
CA GLN A 203 16.48 10.02 19.43
C GLN A 203 16.87 8.72 18.70
N MET A 204 18.01 8.77 18.00
CA MET A 204 18.66 7.62 17.37
C MET A 204 19.42 6.81 18.42
N THR A 205 19.21 5.50 18.45
CA THR A 205 20.04 4.58 19.25
C THR A 205 21.33 4.20 18.50
N ALA A 206 22.32 3.65 19.20
CA ALA A 206 23.58 3.22 18.57
C ALA A 206 23.34 2.14 17.50
N ASP A 207 22.52 1.13 17.81
CA ASP A 207 22.19 0.03 16.88
C ASP A 207 21.43 0.52 15.64
N GLU A 208 20.55 1.50 15.80
CA GLU A 208 19.84 2.13 14.68
C GLU A 208 20.79 2.96 13.81
N GLN A 209 21.72 3.69 14.43
CA GLN A 209 22.74 4.47 13.71
C GLN A 209 23.67 3.54 12.92
N GLU A 210 24.18 2.48 13.55
CA GLU A 210 25.02 1.48 12.89
C GLU A 210 24.29 0.80 11.72
N PHE A 211 23.00 0.51 11.88
CA PHE A 211 22.18 -0.03 10.80
C PHE A 211 22.11 0.93 9.60
N LEU A 212 21.88 2.22 9.83
CA LEU A 212 21.82 3.21 8.75
C LEU A 212 23.20 3.46 8.12
N ASP A 213 24.24 3.58 8.94
CA ASP A 213 25.63 3.78 8.48
C ASP A 213 26.13 2.59 7.64
N GLY A 214 25.65 1.39 7.96
CA GLY A 214 25.90 0.16 7.20
C GLY A 214 25.11 0.03 5.90
N GLY A 215 24.33 1.03 5.50
CA GLY A 215 23.51 1.01 4.29
C GLY A 215 22.19 0.26 4.44
N GLY A 216 21.64 0.21 5.66
CA GLY A 216 20.33 -0.37 5.94
C GLY A 216 19.22 0.26 5.09
N ASP A 217 18.22 -0.56 4.73
CA ASP A 217 17.14 -0.16 3.84
C ASP A 217 16.33 1.03 4.38
N THR A 218 16.10 2.01 3.50
CA THR A 218 15.25 3.20 3.77
C THR A 218 14.04 3.30 2.86
N PHE A 219 13.92 2.38 1.90
CA PHE A 219 12.77 2.22 0.99
C PHE A 219 12.35 3.50 0.23
N GLY A 220 13.31 4.37 -0.07
CA GLY A 220 13.07 5.57 -0.89
C GLY A 220 12.48 6.76 -0.13
N SER A 221 12.61 6.78 1.20
CA SER A 221 12.44 7.98 2.03
C SER A 221 13.43 9.09 1.68
#